data_AF-A0A329KFJ8-F1
#
_entry.id   AF-A0A329KFJ8-F1
#
_cell.length_a   1.000
_cell.length_b   1.000
_cell.length_c   1.000
_cell.angle_alpha   90.00
_cell.angle_beta   90.00
_cell.angle_gamma   90.00
#
_symmetry.space_group_name_H-M   'P 1'
#
loop_
_entity.id
_entity.type
_entity.pdbx_description
1 polymer ?
#
loop_
_entity_poly.entity_id
_entity_poly.type
_entity_poly.pdbx_seq_one_letter_code
_entity_poly.pdbx_strand_id
1 'polypeptide(L)' 'MTIPRELSESRYALLRSFRRDGSPVDTPIWFAFDDGGLLFRTKVGPKTRRL' A
#
# COMPACT_ATOMS: atom_id res chain seq x y z
N MET A 1 -0.29 8.61 -15.97
CA MET A 1 0.02 7.28 -15.41
C MET A 1 -1.19 6.39 -15.61
N THR A 2 -1.02 5.17 -16.14
CA THR A 2 -2.14 4.24 -16.30
C THR A 2 -2.32 3.45 -15.01
N ILE A 3 -3.50 3.54 -14.40
CA ILE A 3 -3.85 2.77 -13.21
C ILE A 3 -4.27 1.35 -13.66
N PRO A 4 -3.72 0.27 -13.07
CA PRO A 4 -4.19 -1.08 -13.33
C PRO A 4 -5.68 -1.24 -13.03
N ARG A 5 -6.42 -1.88 -13.93
CA ARG A 5 -7.89 -2.01 -13.84
C ARG A 5 -8.31 -2.66 -12.52
N GLU A 6 -7.54 -3.65 -12.08
CA GLU A 6 -7.73 -4.40 -10.85
C GLU A 6 -7.70 -3.49 -9.62
N LEU A 7 -6.83 -2.48 -9.61
CA LEU A 7 -6.78 -1.50 -8.53
C LEU A 7 -7.87 -0.45 -8.66
N SER A 8 -8.24 -0.04 -9.88
CA SER A 8 -9.33 0.94 -10.07
C SER A 8 -10.70 0.42 -9.61
N GLU A 9 -10.92 -0.90 -9.62
CA GLU A 9 -12.17 -1.55 -9.23
C GLU A 9 -12.15 -2.08 -7.78
N SER A 10 -11.01 -1.99 -7.10
CA SER A 10 -10.81 -2.51 -5.74
C SER A 10 -10.85 -1.42 -4.68
N ARG A 11 -11.44 -1.73 -3.52
CA ARG A 11 -11.39 -0.85 -2.34
C ARG A 11 -10.20 -1.12 -1.43
N TYR A 12 -9.54 -2.26 -1.62
CA TYR A 12 -8.47 -2.76 -0.79
C TYR A 12 -7.38 -3.40 -1.64
N ALA A 13 -6.14 -3.22 -1.23
CA ALA A 13 -4.97 -3.84 -1.84
C ALA A 13 -4.04 -4.41 -0.75
N LEU A 14 -3.20 -5.38 -1.13
CA LEU A 14 -2.12 -5.85 -0.26
C LEU A 14 -0.86 -5.04 -0.54
N LEU A 15 -0.45 -4.24 0.44
CA LEU A 15 0.85 -3.57 0.44
C LEU A 15 1.91 -4.52 1.01
N ARG A 16 2.86 -4.93 0.16
CA ARG A 16 4.04 -5.69 0.59
C ARG A 16 5.17 -4.73 0.96
N SER A 17 5.64 -4.83 2.19
CA SER A 17 6.83 -4.15 2.71
C SER A 17 7.85 -5.19 3.18
N PHE A 18 9.09 -4.80 3.44
CA PHE A 18 10.15 -5.72 3.84
C PHE A 18 10.73 -5.34 5.20
N ARG A 19 11.02 -6.35 6.04
CA ARG A 19 11.77 -6.14 7.28
C ARG A 19 13.24 -5.85 6.96
N ARG A 20 14.02 -5.46 7.97
CA ARG A 20 15.48 -5.24 7.85
C ARG A 20 16.23 -6.48 7.35
N ASP A 21 15.72 -7.67 7.66
CA ASP A 21 16.28 -8.97 7.23
C ASP A 21 15.81 -9.39 5.82
N GLY A 22 15.03 -8.55 5.12
CA GLY A 22 14.51 -8.84 3.78
C GLY A 22 13.26 -9.72 3.77
N SER A 23 12.74 -10.17 4.91
CA SER A 23 11.50 -10.96 4.94
C SER A 23 10.27 -10.09 4.57
N PRO A 24 9.33 -10.61 3.76
CA PRO A 24 8.15 -9.86 3.35
C PRO A 24 7.12 -9.74 4.48
N VAL A 25 6.36 -8.65 4.45
CA VAL A 25 5.19 -8.39 5.29
C VAL A 25 4.09 -7.77 4.44
N ASP A 26 3.00 -8.51 4.30
CA ASP A 26 1.80 -8.04 3.61
C ASP A 26 0.87 -7.32 4.59
N THR A 27 0.27 -6.24 4.14
CA THR A 27 -0.66 -5.42 4.94
C THR A 27 -1.85 -5.03 4.05
N PRO A 28 -3.08 -5.41 4.40
CA PRO A 28 -4.25 -4.89 3.70
C PRO A 28 -4.36 -3.37 3.96
N ILE A 29 -4.51 -2.61 2.89
CA ILE A 29 -4.70 -1.16 2.92
C ILE A 29 -5.98 -0.79 2.18
N TRP A 30 -6.69 0.19 2.73
CA TRP A 30 -7.64 0.98 1.97
C TRP A 30 -6.85 2.07 1.27
N PHE A 31 -7.17 2.37 0.02
CA PHE A 31 -6.43 3.34 -0.77
C PHE A 31 -7.35 4.18 -1.64
N ALA A 32 -6.80 5.27 -2.16
CA ALA A 32 -7.40 6.11 -3.18
C ALA A 32 -6.33 6.52 -4.19
N PHE A 33 -6.75 6.85 -5.41
CA PHE A 33 -5.89 7.52 -6.37
C PHE A 33 -6.08 9.03 -6.29
N ASP A 34 -4.99 9.77 -6.29
CA ASP A 34 -4.97 11.22 -6.32
C ASP A 34 -3.70 11.71 -7.03
N ASP A 35 -3.85 12.69 -7.93
CA ASP A 35 -2.77 13.26 -8.77
C ASP A 35 -1.76 12.24 -9.34
N GLY A 36 -2.26 11.13 -9.87
CA GLY A 36 -1.41 10.06 -10.43
C GLY A 36 -0.69 9.19 -9.40
N GLY A 37 -0.88 9.42 -8.10
CA GLY A 37 -0.38 8.60 -7.02
C GLY A 37 -1.44 7.70 -6.40
N LEU A 38 -0.99 6.64 -5.72
CA LEU A 38 -1.82 5.84 -4.82
C LEU A 38 -1.56 6.29 -3.39
N LEU A 39 -2.60 6.78 -2.73
CA LEU A 39 -2.54 7.25 -1.35
C LEU A 39 -3.26 6.27 -0.42
N PHE A 40 -2.72 6.09 0.78
CA PHE A 40 -3.42 5.42 1.87
C PHE A 40 -3.04 6.08 3.20
N ARG A 41 -3.96 6.02 4.18
CA ARG A 41 -3.71 6.53 5.52
C ARG A 41 -3.60 5.36 6.49
N THR A 42 -2.63 5.43 7.40
CA THR A 42 -2.50 4.44 8.45
C THR A 42 -2.02 5.07 9.75
N LYS A 43 -2.25 4.39 10.88
CA LYS A 43 -1.71 4.82 12.17
C LYS A 43 -0.20 4.57 12.19
N VAL A 44 0.54 5.43 12.88
CA VAL A 44 1.98 5.23 13.13
C VAL A 44 2.18 3.90 13.86
N GLY A 45 3.12 3.10 13.36
CA GLY A 45 3.46 1.78 13.92
C GLY A 45 4.55 1.05 13.12
N PRO A 46 4.72 -0.26 13.34
CA PRO A 46 5.80 -1.03 12.70
C PRO A 46 5.81 -0.97 11.17
N LYS A 47 4.65 -0.80 10.52
CA LYS A 47 4.54 -0.69 9.05
C LYS A 47 5.14 0.60 8.50
N THR A 48 4.89 1.74 9.15
CA THR A 48 5.42 3.05 8.76
C THR A 48 6.93 3.15 8.95
N ARG A 49 7.56 2.22 9.69
CA ARG A 49 9.02 2.15 9.81
C ARG A 49 9.68 1.39 8.65
N ARG A 50 8.88 0.66 7.86
CA ARG A 50 9.34 -0.15 6.71
C ARG A 50 9.07 0.52 5.36
N LEU A 51 8.30 1.61 5.37
CA LEU A 51 7.93 2.43 4.21
C LEU A 51 8.68 3.75 4.33
#